data_AF-A0A4U6QJQ9-F1
#
_entry.id   AF-A0A4U6QJQ9-F1
#
_cell.length_a   1.000
_cell.length_b   1.000
_cell.length_c   1.000
_cell.angle_alpha   90.00
_cell.angle_beta   90.00
_cell.angle_gamma   90.00
#
_symmetry.space_group_name_H-M   'P 1'
#
loop_
_entity.id
_entity.type
_entity.pdbx_description
1 polymer ?
#
loop_
_entity_poly.entity_id
_entity_poly.type
_entity_poly.pdbx_seq_one_letter_code
_entity_poly.pdbx_strand_id
1 'polypeptide(L)'
;MFFVVLLMSRPASAPDAADVPVLPEGLRVVRESETCGSGGCAQELTIEGPPGASLEQIREMLDLTEETCRKNGLLDFKERYTGVTNVGGEMCLYVSVSDFLK
;
A
#
# COMPACT_ATOMS: atom_id res chain seq x y z
N MET A 1 19.50 22.15 30.01
CA MET A 1 18.24 22.31 29.26
C MET A 1 18.53 21.85 27.83
N PHE A 2 18.25 20.58 27.54
CA PHE A 2 18.50 20.00 26.20
C PHE A 2 17.39 20.48 25.27
N PHE A 3 17.76 21.33 24.30
CA PHE A 3 16.86 21.75 23.24
C PHE A 3 16.77 20.59 22.24
N VAL A 4 15.75 19.75 22.39
CA VAL A 4 15.40 18.77 21.36
C VAL A 4 14.78 19.55 20.22
N VAL A 5 15.56 19.80 19.18
CA VAL A 5 15.04 20.31 17.90
C VAL A 5 14.26 19.17 17.27
N LEU A 6 12.95 19.13 17.52
CA LEU A 6 12.01 18.33 16.76
C LEU A 6 11.95 18.93 15.35
N LEU A 7 12.82 18.44 14.47
CA LEU A 7 12.64 18.58 13.03
C LEU A 7 11.27 17.96 12.72
N MET A 8 10.30 18.81 12.43
CA MET A 8 8.99 18.40 11.91
C MET A 8 9.23 17.82 10.52
N SER A 9 9.59 16.54 10.47
CA SER A 9 9.49 15.73 9.27
C SER A 9 8.08 15.95 8.74
N ARG A 10 7.96 16.46 7.50
CA ARG A 10 6.68 16.35 6.78
C ARG A 10 6.18 14.92 6.99
N PRO A 11 4.90 14.69 7.38
CA PRO A 11 4.39 13.33 7.35
C PRO A 11 4.75 12.80 5.96
N ALA A 12 5.41 11.64 5.90
CA ALA A 12 5.65 11.02 4.61
C ALA A 12 4.26 10.85 4.01
N SER A 13 3.87 11.69 3.04
CA SER A 13 2.53 11.56 2.46
C SER A 13 2.41 10.13 1.98
N ALA A 14 1.30 9.44 2.26
CA ALA A 14 1.13 8.12 1.69
C ALA A 14 1.31 8.20 0.17
N PRO A 15 1.87 7.14 -0.44
CA PRO A 15 1.92 7.06 -1.88
C PRO A 15 0.53 7.39 -2.45
N ASP A 16 0.50 8.23 -3.49
CA ASP A 16 -0.74 8.74 -4.04
C ASP A 16 -1.61 7.56 -4.50
N ALA A 17 -2.94 7.65 -4.46
CA ALA A 17 -3.79 6.56 -4.95
C ALA A 17 -3.50 6.21 -6.42
N ALA A 18 -2.91 7.14 -7.19
CA ALA A 18 -2.42 6.93 -8.55
C ALA A 18 -1.18 6.01 -8.65
N ASP A 19 -0.48 5.76 -7.54
CA ASP A 19 0.65 4.84 -7.43
C ASP A 19 0.22 3.38 -7.25
N VAL A 20 -1.08 3.15 -7.05
CA VAL A 20 -1.68 1.83 -6.96
C VAL A 20 -1.79 1.25 -8.37
N PRO A 21 -1.41 -0.03 -8.57
CA PRO A 21 -1.58 -0.69 -9.86
C PRO A 21 -3.04 -0.65 -10.31
N VAL A 22 -3.25 -0.45 -11.62
CA VAL A 22 -4.58 -0.52 -12.23
C VAL A 22 -5.18 -1.89 -11.91
N LEU A 23 -6.38 -1.88 -11.33
CA LEU A 23 -7.05 -3.12 -10.99
C LEU A 23 -7.51 -3.86 -12.25
N PRO A 24 -7.36 -5.20 -12.29
CA PRO A 24 -7.96 -6.04 -13.33
C PRO A 24 -9.48 -5.88 -13.40
N GLU A 25 -10.07 -6.17 -14.56
CA GLU A 25 -11.52 -6.14 -14.74
C GLU A 25 -12.24 -7.02 -13.71
N GLY A 26 -13.37 -6.52 -13.20
CA GLY A 26 -14.18 -7.22 -12.20
C GLY A 26 -13.75 -6.97 -10.75
N LEU A 27 -12.58 -6.37 -10.52
CA LEU A 27 -12.18 -5.87 -9.21
C LEU A 27 -12.50 -4.38 -9.07
N ARG A 28 -12.88 -3.95 -7.86
CA ARG A 28 -13.11 -2.55 -7.55
C ARG A 28 -12.60 -2.19 -6.15
N VAL A 29 -12.13 -0.97 -6.01
CA VAL A 29 -11.88 -0.37 -4.70
C VAL A 29 -13.22 0.01 -4.08
N VAL A 30 -13.46 -0.42 -2.85
CA VAL A 30 -14.67 -0.04 -2.09
C VAL A 30 -14.36 0.78 -0.85
N ARG A 31 -13.09 0.80 -0.43
CA ARG A 31 -12.62 1.63 0.68
C ARG A 31 -11.16 1.96 0.47
N GLU A 32 -10.80 3.18 0.87
CA GLU A 32 -9.43 3.67 0.88
C GLU A 32 -9.12 4.17 2.29
N SER A 33 -7.94 3.85 2.78
CA SER A 33 -7.44 4.34 4.07
C SER A 33 -5.95 4.58 4.01
N GLU A 34 -5.50 5.57 4.78
CA GLU A 34 -4.08 5.87 4.99
C GLU A 34 -3.68 5.43 6.40
N THR A 35 -2.57 4.71 6.51
CA THR A 35 -1.99 4.30 7.78
C THR A 35 -0.53 4.79 7.87
N CYS A 36 -0.23 5.61 8.87
CA CYS A 36 1.12 6.15 9.10
C CYS A 36 1.72 5.65 10.42
N GLY A 37 2.96 5.19 10.38
CA GLY A 37 3.70 4.74 11.56
C GLY A 37 5.19 5.09 11.48
N SER A 38 5.97 4.65 12.46
CA SER A 38 7.41 4.95 12.56
C SER A 38 8.26 4.41 11.40
N GLY A 39 7.71 3.48 10.58
CA GLY A 39 8.39 2.88 9.42
C GLY A 39 8.01 3.48 8.07
N GLY A 40 7.12 4.48 8.04
CA GLY A 40 6.58 5.09 6.83
C GLY A 40 5.06 5.19 6.86
N CYS A 41 4.48 5.67 5.75
CA CYS A 41 3.04 5.67 5.53
C CYS A 41 2.68 4.67 4.43
N ALA A 42 1.52 4.06 4.58
CA ALA A 42 0.94 3.12 3.66
C ALA A 42 -0.44 3.60 3.22
N GLN A 43 -0.73 3.43 1.94
CA GLN A 43 -2.07 3.51 1.39
C GLN A 43 -2.65 2.09 1.37
N GLU A 44 -3.83 1.90 1.94
CA GLU A 44 -4.55 0.64 1.98
C GLU A 44 -5.86 0.77 1.20
N LEU A 45 -6.13 -0.18 0.33
CA LEU A 45 -7.32 -0.26 -0.49
C LEU A 45 -8.05 -1.58 -0.23
N THR A 46 -9.30 -1.48 0.19
CA THR A 46 -10.17 -2.64 0.27
C THR A 46 -10.73 -2.95 -1.12
N ILE A 47 -10.47 -4.16 -1.59
CA ILE A 47 -10.84 -4.65 -2.91
C ILE A 47 -12.02 -5.60 -2.79
N GLU A 48 -13.05 -5.34 -3.57
CA GLU A 48 -14.12 -6.30 -3.82
C GLU A 48 -13.99 -6.89 -5.22
N GLY A 49 -14.25 -8.19 -5.31
CA GLY A 49 -14.39 -8.90 -6.57
C GLY A 49 -15.81 -8.91 -7.12
N PRO A 50 -16.04 -9.69 -8.18
CA PRO A 50 -17.38 -9.91 -8.70
C PRO A 50 -18.27 -10.61 -7.65
N PRO A 51 -19.61 -10.48 -7.76
CA PRO A 51 -20.53 -11.09 -6.80
C PRO A 51 -20.29 -12.59 -6.62
N GLY A 52 -20.09 -13.02 -5.38
CA GLY A 52 -19.82 -14.42 -5.03
C GLY A 52 -18.36 -14.86 -5.19
N ALA A 53 -17.45 -13.96 -5.56
CA ALA A 53 -16.02 -14.26 -5.59
C ALA A 53 -15.49 -14.55 -4.18
N SER A 54 -14.68 -15.61 -4.06
CA SER A 54 -13.93 -15.90 -2.84
C SER A 54 -12.70 -15.00 -2.72
N LEU A 55 -12.14 -14.91 -1.52
CA LEU A 55 -10.90 -14.16 -1.29
C LEU A 55 -9.72 -14.73 -2.09
N GLU A 56 -9.65 -16.05 -2.27
CA GLU A 56 -8.62 -16.65 -3.13
C GLU A 56 -8.79 -16.26 -4.58
N GLN A 57 -10.02 -16.25 -5.11
CA GLN A 57 -10.30 -15.80 -6.47
C GLN A 57 -9.90 -14.34 -6.67
N ILE A 58 -10.19 -13.46 -5.70
CA ILE A 58 -9.76 -12.06 -5.75
C ILE A 58 -8.24 -11.95 -5.72
N ARG A 59 -7.56 -12.76 -4.89
CA ARG A 59 -6.08 -12.78 -4.82
C ARG A 59 -5.45 -13.25 -6.13
N GLU A 60 -6.01 -14.30 -6.74
CA GLU A 60 -5.58 -14.79 -8.05
C GLU A 60 -5.78 -13.74 -9.15
N MET A 61 -6.93 -13.04 -9.15
CA MET A 61 -7.20 -11.97 -10.11
C MET A 61 -6.21 -10.81 -9.99
N LEU A 62 -5.78 -10.46 -8.77
CA LEU A 62 -4.80 -9.40 -8.54
C LEU A 62 -3.40 -9.76 -9.05
N ASP A 63 -3.12 -11.04 -9.35
CA ASP A 63 -1.81 -11.56 -9.81
C ASP A 63 -0.62 -11.12 -8.92
N LEU A 64 -0.90 -10.82 -7.65
CA LEU A 64 0.07 -10.42 -6.64
C LEU A 64 0.20 -11.58 -5.65
N THR A 65 0.88 -12.61 -6.08
CA THR A 65 1.18 -13.79 -5.26
C THR A 65 2.13 -13.45 -4.12
N GLU A 66 3.05 -12.51 -4.34
CA GLU A 66 4.04 -12.02 -3.38
C GLU A 66 4.09 -10.49 -3.34
N GLU A 67 4.58 -9.95 -2.22
CA GLU A 67 4.87 -8.52 -2.11
C GLU A 67 5.93 -8.12 -3.14
N THR A 68 5.58 -7.16 -3.99
CA THR A 68 6.49 -6.63 -5.00
C THR A 68 7.16 -5.38 -4.49
N CYS A 69 8.49 -5.37 -4.52
CA CYS A 69 9.31 -4.19 -4.24
C CYS A 69 9.81 -3.56 -5.55
N ARG A 70 9.59 -2.25 -5.71
CA ARG A 70 10.05 -1.43 -6.86
C ARG A 70 10.66 -0.13 -6.35
N LYS A 71 11.57 0.45 -7.14
CA LYS A 71 12.08 1.80 -6.86
C LYS A 71 10.98 2.83 -7.06
N ASN A 72 10.87 3.80 -6.16
CA ASN A 72 9.84 4.84 -6.21
C ASN A 72 10.11 5.90 -7.31
N GLY A 73 11.32 5.93 -7.88
CA GLY A 73 11.68 6.79 -9.02
C GLY A 73 13.16 6.71 -9.37
N LEU A 74 13.60 7.48 -10.37
CA LEU A 74 15.02 7.53 -10.76
C LEU A 74 15.89 8.27 -9.72
N LEU A 75 15.32 9.29 -9.08
CA LEU A 75 15.96 10.12 -8.05
C LEU A 75 15.37 9.89 -6.65
N ASP A 76 14.39 9.00 -6.53
CA ASP A 76 13.84 8.58 -5.25
C ASP A 76 14.36 7.19 -4.91
N PHE A 77 15.29 7.16 -3.96
CA PHE A 77 15.95 5.94 -3.50
C PHE A 77 15.06 5.11 -2.57
N LYS A 78 13.89 5.62 -2.17
CA LYS A 78 12.96 4.86 -1.36
C LYS A 78 12.39 3.70 -2.18
N GLU A 79 12.24 2.58 -1.51
CA GLU A 79 11.58 1.41 -2.06
C GLU A 79 10.07 1.51 -1.81
N ARG A 80 9.31 1.27 -2.87
CA ARG A 80 7.86 1.12 -2.86
C ARG A 80 7.53 -0.36 -2.82
N TYR A 81 6.75 -0.73 -1.82
CA TYR A 81 6.24 -2.06 -1.63
C TYR A 81 4.76 -2.10 -2.00
N THR A 82 4.36 -3.13 -2.71
CA THR A 82 2.97 -3.37 -3.09
C THR A 82 2.63 -4.82 -2.80
N GLY A 83 1.60 -5.04 -1.99
CA GLY A 83 1.24 -6.39 -1.55
C GLY A 83 -0.25 -6.51 -1.28
N VAL A 84 -0.70 -7.76 -1.12
CA VAL A 84 -2.09 -8.07 -0.81
C VAL A 84 -2.17 -8.90 0.46
N THR A 85 -3.06 -8.50 1.36
CA THR A 85 -3.32 -9.16 2.63
C THR A 85 -4.82 -9.32 2.86
N ASN A 86 -5.21 -10.17 3.80
CA ASN A 86 -6.59 -10.28 4.24
C ASN A 86 -6.74 -9.69 5.64
N VAL A 87 -7.67 -8.74 5.80
CA VAL A 87 -7.97 -8.11 7.08
C VAL A 87 -9.46 -8.21 7.33
N GLY A 88 -9.86 -8.85 8.44
CA GLY A 88 -11.27 -8.92 8.81
C GLY A 88 -12.18 -9.62 7.79
N GLY A 89 -11.64 -10.48 6.93
CA GLY A 89 -12.40 -11.14 5.86
C GLY A 89 -12.53 -10.31 4.58
N GLU A 90 -11.87 -9.17 4.48
CA GLU A 90 -11.80 -8.34 3.27
C GLU A 90 -10.41 -8.45 2.62
N MET A 91 -10.34 -8.34 1.28
CA MET A 91 -9.06 -8.28 0.58
C MET A 91 -8.52 -6.86 0.62
N CYS A 92 -7.31 -6.68 1.12
CA CYS A 92 -6.65 -5.38 1.23
C CYS A 92 -5.38 -5.37 0.36
N LEU A 93 -5.37 -4.51 -0.65
CA LEU A 93 -4.18 -4.14 -1.42
C LEU A 93 -3.52 -2.96 -0.71
N TYR A 94 -2.23 -3.07 -0.39
CA TYR A 94 -1.49 -1.98 0.24
C TYR A 94 -0.31 -1.55 -0.63
N VAL A 95 -0.02 -0.26 -0.60
CA VAL A 95 1.17 0.35 -1.17
C VAL A 95 1.86 1.12 -0.06
N SER A 96 3.11 0.81 0.24
CA SER A 96 3.89 1.52 1.25
C SER A 96 5.21 2.00 0.68
N VAL A 97 5.68 3.13 1.19
CA VAL A 97 7.03 3.63 0.92
C VAL A 97 7.76 3.60 2.25
N SER A 98 8.79 2.76 2.35
CA SER A 98 9.59 2.67 3.55
C SER A 98 10.82 3.57 3.44
N ASP A 99 11.07 4.33 4.50
CA ASP A 99 12.34 5.04 4.72
C ASP A 99 13.47 4.10 5.20
N PHE A 100 13.12 2.87 5.59
CA PHE A 100 14.07 1.83 5.93
C PHE A 100 14.58 1.15 4.66
N LEU A 101 15.78 1.54 4.22
CA LEU A 101 16.61 0.66 3.39
C LEU A 101 16.87 -0.62 4.20
N LYS A 102 16.45 -1.77 3.68
CA LYS A 102 16.71 -3.08 4.28
C LYS A 102 18.20 -3.40 4.27
#